data_AF-A0A073JIC2-F1
#
_entry.id   AF-A0A073JIC2-F1
#
_cell.length_a   1.000
_cell.length_b   1.000
_cell.length_c   1.000
_cell.angle_alpha   90.00
_cell.angle_beta   90.00
_cell.angle_gamma   90.00
#
_symmetry.space_group_name_H-M   'P 1'
#
loop_
_entity.id
_entity.type
_entity.pdbx_description
1 polymer ?
#
loop_
_entity_poly.entity_id
_entity_poly.type
_entity_poly.pdbx_seq_one_letter_code
_entity_poly.pdbx_strand_id
1 'polypeptide(L)' 'MIARIFLSHPRTVDESYFEHMLFAGRFAVRLFAAGGAALVHAVIPCLFEKTASRMIAQMYAQTHNRGQ' A
#
# COMPACT_ATOMS: atom_id res chain seq x y z
N MET A 1 15.43 3.60 -20.90
CA MET A 1 15.38 4.01 -19.46
C MET A 1 14.02 3.66 -18.83
N ILE A 2 12.89 3.99 -19.47
CA ILE A 2 11.53 3.57 -19.05
C ILE A 2 11.41 2.05 -18.88
N ALA A 3 11.95 1.27 -19.82
CA ALA A 3 11.88 -0.20 -19.76
C ALA A 3 12.53 -0.79 -18.49
N ARG A 4 13.57 -0.14 -17.92
CA ARG A 4 14.23 -0.67 -16.73
C ARG A 4 13.42 -0.40 -15.44
N ILE A 5 12.63 0.66 -15.41
CA ILE A 5 11.79 1.04 -14.26
C ILE A 5 10.49 0.25 -14.27
N PHE A 6 9.92 0.00 -15.45
CA PHE A 6 8.62 -0.67 -15.59
C PHE A 6 8.70 -2.19 -15.89
N LEU A 7 9.81 -2.72 -16.44
CA LEU A 7 9.93 -4.14 -16.82
C LEU A 7 10.99 -4.94 -16.03
N SER A 8 11.89 -4.32 -15.25
CA SER A 8 12.87 -5.09 -14.46
C SER A 8 12.34 -5.55 -13.11
N HIS A 9 11.41 -4.81 -12.50
CA HIS A 9 10.83 -5.20 -11.21
C HIS A 9 9.79 -6.33 -11.29
N PRO A 10 8.95 -6.45 -12.35
CA PRO A 10 8.03 -7.58 -12.50
C PRO A 10 8.73 -8.94 -12.60
N ARG A 11 9.98 -8.96 -13.11
CA ARG A 11 10.71 -10.20 -13.36
C ARG A 11 11.32 -10.83 -12.09
N THR A 12 11.33 -10.12 -10.96
CA THR A 12 11.80 -10.65 -9.67
C THR A 12 10.67 -11.31 -8.86
N VAL A 13 9.42 -11.28 -9.34
CA VAL A 13 8.25 -11.77 -8.57
C VAL A 13 7.29 -12.67 -9.38
N ASP A 14 7.62 -13.01 -10.63
CA ASP A 14 6.76 -13.82 -11.52
C ASP A 14 5.31 -13.28 -11.70
N GLU A 15 5.08 -11.98 -11.51
CA GLU A 15 3.78 -11.33 -11.72
C GLU A 15 3.77 -10.56 -13.06
N SER A 16 2.64 -10.58 -13.76
CA SER A 16 2.45 -9.73 -14.93
C SER A 16 2.46 -8.24 -14.52
N TYR A 17 2.89 -7.36 -15.42
CA TYR A 17 2.91 -5.91 -15.16
C TYR A 17 1.54 -5.39 -14.67
N PHE A 18 0.45 -5.92 -15.23
CA PHE A 18 -0.91 -5.54 -14.84
C PHE A 18 -1.28 -5.99 -13.42
N GLU A 19 -0.88 -7.19 -13.00
CA GLU A 19 -1.10 -7.67 -11.62
C GLU A 19 -0.35 -6.79 -10.62
N HIS A 20 0.92 -6.48 -10.92
CA HIS A 20 1.74 -5.63 -10.06
C HIS A 20 1.19 -4.20 -9.99
N MET A 21 0.79 -3.63 -11.14
CA MET A 21 0.19 -2.30 -11.20
C MET A 21 -1.13 -2.23 -10.43
N LEU A 22 -1.99 -3.24 -10.56
CA LEU A 22 -3.26 -3.30 -9.82
C LEU A 22 -3.03 -3.45 -8.32
N PHE A 23 -2.08 -4.29 -7.91
CA PHE A 23 -1.71 -4.44 -6.51
C PHE A 23 -1.15 -3.14 -5.93
N ALA A 24 -0.15 -2.56 -6.58
CA ALA A 24 0.48 -1.31 -6.15
C ALA A 24 -0.53 -0.15 -6.10
N GLY A 25 -1.42 -0.05 -7.11
CA GLY A 25 -2.48 0.95 -7.13
C GLY A 25 -3.46 0.79 -5.96
N ARG A 26 -3.93 -0.43 -5.69
CA ARG A 26 -4.81 -0.70 -4.53
C ARG A 26 -4.10 -0.44 -3.20
N PHE A 27 -2.81 -0.76 -3.11
CA PHE A 27 -2.00 -0.49 -1.94
C PHE A 27 -1.87 1.02 -1.69
N ALA A 28 -1.54 1.80 -2.72
CA ALA A 28 -1.42 3.25 -2.63
C ALA A 28 -2.72 3.91 -2.12
N VAL A 29 -3.88 3.53 -2.67
CA VAL A 29 -5.19 4.06 -2.23
C VAL A 29 -5.42 3.79 -0.74
N ARG A 30 -5.13 2.56 -0.26
CA ARG A 30 -5.28 2.22 1.16
C ARG A 30 -4.31 3.00 2.05
N LEU A 31 -3.09 3.24 1.58
CA LEU A 31 -2.09 4.02 2.31
C LEU A 31 -2.54 5.48 2.46
N PHE A 32 -3.04 6.10 1.38
CA PHE A 32 -3.60 7.46 1.46
C PHE A 32 -4.82 7.53 2.37
N ALA A 33 -5.69 6.52 2.34
CA ALA A 33 -6.85 6.47 3.24
C ALA A 33 -6.44 6.31 4.72
N ALA A 34 -5.44 5.48 5.02
CA ALA A 34 -4.89 5.34 6.36
C ALA A 34 -4.24 6.65 6.85
N GLY A 35 -3.47 7.32 5.98
CA GLY A 35 -2.90 8.64 6.27
C GLY A 35 -3.97 9.71 6.49
N GLY A 36 -5.02 9.73 5.66
CA GLY A 36 -6.16 10.62 5.83
C GLY A 36 -6.90 10.40 7.15
N ALA A 37 -7.13 9.13 7.53
CA ALA A 37 -7.71 8.77 8.81
C ALA A 37 -6.85 9.27 9.99
N ALA A 38 -5.52 9.12 9.90
CA ALA A 38 -4.59 9.63 10.91
C ALA A 38 -4.60 11.18 10.99
N LEU A 39 -4.69 11.88 9.85
CA LEU A 39 -4.80 13.34 9.81
C LEU A 39 -6.10 13.83 10.46
N VAL A 40 -7.24 13.21 10.13
CA VAL A 40 -8.51 13.56 10.78
C VAL A 40 -8.44 13.28 12.28
N HIS A 41 -7.86 12.15 12.69
CA HIS A 41 -7.65 11.82 14.10
C HIS A 41 -6.76 12.85 14.81
N ALA A 42 -5.70 13.35 14.16
CA ALA A 42 -4.82 14.37 14.72
C ALA A 42 -5.53 15.70 14.99
N VAL A 43 -6.54 16.03 14.17
CA VAL A 43 -7.38 17.23 14.38
C VAL A 43 -8.53 16.96 15.36
N ILE A 44 -9.12 15.76 15.29
CA ILE A 44 -10.28 15.35 16.09
C ILE A 44 -9.99 13.97 16.72
N PRO A 45 -9.41 13.92 17.94
CA PRO A 45 -8.91 12.69 18.56
C PRO A 45 -9.94 11.57 18.77
N CYS A 46 -11.23 11.87 18.81
CA CYS A 46 -12.27 10.84 18.96
C CYS A 46 -12.64 10.14 17.64
N LEU A 47 -12.24 10.69 16.48
CA LEU A 47 -12.49 10.09 15.19
C LEU A 47 -11.33 9.17 14.78
N PHE A 48 -11.66 8.04 14.16
CA PHE A 48 -10.68 7.13 13.55
C PHE A 48 -9.58 6.58 14.48
N GLU A 49 -9.81 6.54 15.80
CA GLU A 49 -8.82 6.20 16.85
C GLU A 49 -7.96 4.96 16.55
N LYS A 50 -8.56 3.89 15.99
CA LYS A 50 -7.84 2.66 15.62
C LYS A 50 -7.83 2.38 14.12
N THR A 51 -8.43 3.25 13.31
CA THR A 51 -8.63 2.99 11.89
C THR A 51 -7.33 3.02 11.12
N ALA A 52 -6.52 4.07 11.30
CA ALA A 52 -5.22 4.19 10.64
C ALA A 52 -4.31 3.00 11.01
N SER A 53 -4.15 2.73 12.31
CA SER A 53 -3.28 1.67 12.81
C SER A 53 -3.70 0.28 12.30
N ARG A 54 -5.00 -0.02 12.28
CA ARG A 54 -5.52 -1.28 11.73
C ARG A 54 -5.27 -1.42 10.24
N MET A 55 -5.45 -0.35 9.47
CA MET A 55 -5.17 -0.35 8.03
C MET A 55 -3.68 -0.57 7.73
N ILE A 56 -2.79 0.10 8.47
CA ILE A 56 -1.34 -0.12 8.34
C ILE A 56 -0.97 -1.56 8.68
N ALA A 57 -1.48 -2.12 9.78
CA ALA A 57 -1.19 -3.50 10.18
C ALA A 57 -1.65 -4.53 9.12
N GLN A 58 -2.83 -4.32 8.53
CA GLN A 58 -3.34 -5.17 7.44
C GLN A 58 -2.49 -5.05 6.18
N MET A 59 -2.03 -3.84 5.83
CA MET A 59 -1.15 -3.62 4.68
C MET A 59 0.23 -4.25 4.91
N TYR A 60 0.78 -4.10 6.11
CA TYR A 60 2.02 -4.74 6.53
C TYR A 60 1.94 -6.26 6.38
N ALA A 61 0.88 -6.90 6.88
CA ALA A 61 0.69 -8.35 6.73
C ALA A 61 0.58 -8.79 5.26
N GLN A 62 0.01 -7.96 4.37
CA GLN A 62 -0.09 -8.24 2.93
C GLN A 62 1.26 -8.12 2.22
N THR A 63 2.12 -7.20 2.63
CA THR A 63 3.46 -7.01 2.03
C THR A 63 4.53 -7.88 2.66
N HIS A 64 4.38 -8.24 3.94
CA HIS A 64 5.38 -9.03 4.69
C HIS A 64 5.64 -10.40 4.05
N ASN A 65 4.65 -10.94 3.33
CA ASN A 65 4.74 -12.22 2.61
C ASN A 65 5.03 -12.07 1.11
N ARG A 66 5.26 -10.85 0.61
CA ARG A 66 5.51 -10.58 -0.82
C ARG A 66 6.89 -9.95 -1.01
N GLY A 67 7.75 -10.58 -1.82
CA GLY A 67 9.03 -10.01 -2.25
C GLY A 67 10.18 -10.12 -1.25
N GLN A 68 10.14 -11.10 -0.34
CA GLN A 68 11.37 -11.60 0.30
C GLN A 68 12.03 -12.66 -0.59
#